data_AF-A0A2J6I222-F1
#
_entry.id   AF-A0A2J6I222-F1
#
_cell.length_a   1.000
_cell.length_b   1.000
_cell.length_c   1.000
_cell.angle_alpha   90.00
_cell.angle_beta   90.00
_cell.angle_gamma   90.00
#
_symmetry.space_group_name_H-M   'P 1'
#
loop_
_entity.id
_entity.type
_entity.pdbx_description
1 polymer ?
#
loop_
_entity_poly.entity_id
_entity_poly.type
_entity_poly.pdbx_seq_one_letter_code
_entity_poly.pdbx_strand_id
1 'polypeptide(L)'
;MPKESYPDDITLSKPILELVTVANEYCYYLDTIENKSKTGILEFMNRILPLLYLKGSLIPDMEVENPDANERFVTQEQWEEVFKVLREKFGKQDEFWIIDPLYINDT
;
A
#
# COMPACT_ATOMS: atom_id res chain seq x y z
N MET A 1 18.17 23.60 18.47
CA MET A 1 17.06 24.11 17.62
C MET A 1 15.82 24.15 18.50
N PRO A 2 15.06 25.25 18.55
CA PRO A 2 13.80 25.26 19.28
C PRO A 2 12.85 24.28 18.60
N LYS A 3 12.18 23.42 19.37
CA LYS A 3 11.03 22.66 18.87
C LYS A 3 9.93 23.68 18.60
N GLU A 4 9.72 24.03 17.34
CA GLU A 4 8.48 24.69 16.94
C GLU A 4 7.34 23.74 17.30
N SER A 5 6.53 24.15 18.28
CA SER A 5 5.26 23.52 18.57
C SER A 5 4.33 23.93 17.44
N TYR A 6 3.97 23.01 16.55
CA TYR A 6 2.92 23.19 15.56
C TYR A 6 1.59 22.74 16.20
N PRO A 7 0.80 23.63 16.83
CA PRO A 7 -0.43 23.24 17.52
C PRO A 7 -1.49 22.62 16.60
N ASP A 8 -1.33 22.72 15.27
CA ASP A 8 -2.26 22.19 14.26
C ASP A 8 -1.51 21.44 13.12
N ASP A 9 -0.51 20.63 13.45
CA ASP A 9 0.10 19.73 12.45
C ASP A 9 -0.90 18.64 12.03
N ILE A 10 -1.46 18.80 10.83
CA ILE A 10 -2.43 17.87 10.25
C ILE A 10 -1.88 16.45 10.14
N THR A 11 -0.56 16.27 9.99
CA THR A 11 0.10 14.95 9.89
C THR A 11 -0.02 14.15 11.19
N LEU A 12 -0.24 14.83 12.32
CA LEU A 12 -0.48 14.23 13.63
C LEU A 12 -1.96 14.02 13.94
N SER A 13 -2.85 14.34 12.98
CA SER A 13 -4.28 14.10 13.15
C SER A 13 -4.60 12.60 13.20
N LYS A 14 -5.63 12.26 13.97
CA LYS A 14 -6.07 10.87 14.16
C LYS A 14 -6.29 10.10 12.85
N PRO A 15 -6.99 10.63 11.83
CA PRO A 15 -7.19 9.90 10.57
C PRO A 15 -5.87 9.54 9.87
N ILE A 16 -4.89 10.45 9.89
CA ILE A 16 -3.58 10.23 9.29
C ILE A 16 -2.78 9.20 10.06
N LEU A 17 -2.71 9.32 11.39
CA LEU A 17 -2.03 8.33 12.22
C LEU A 17 -2.64 6.93 12.07
N GLU A 18 -3.96 6.82 11.95
CA GLU A 18 -4.64 5.55 11.71
C GLU A 18 -4.30 4.97 10.32
N LEU A 19 -4.26 5.80 9.27
CA LEU A 19 -3.82 5.37 7.94
C LEU A 19 -2.36 4.90 7.94
N VAL A 20 -1.45 5.70 8.50
CA VAL A 20 -0.02 5.38 8.58
C VAL A 20 0.20 4.08 9.36
N THR A 21 -0.57 3.85 10.42
CA THR A 21 -0.52 2.59 11.17
C THR A 21 -0.87 1.39 10.28
N VAL A 22 -1.96 1.46 9.52
CA VAL A 22 -2.39 0.38 8.63
C VAL A 22 -1.41 0.19 7.46
N ALA A 23 -0.89 1.29 6.90
CA ALA A 23 0.11 1.26 5.84
C ALA A 23 1.43 0.62 6.35
N ASN A 24 1.86 0.94 7.56
CA ASN A 24 3.05 0.36 8.17
C ASN A 24 2.91 -1.15 8.38
N GLU A 25 1.77 -1.62 8.88
CA GLU A 25 1.49 -3.06 9.01
C GLU A 25 1.47 -3.77 7.65
N TYR A 26 0.92 -3.14 6.61
CA TYR A 26 0.95 -3.67 5.24
C TYR A 26 2.39 -3.82 4.72
N CYS A 27 3.20 -2.77 4.81
CA CYS A 27 4.59 -2.79 4.37
C CYS A 27 5.40 -3.84 5.15
N TYR A 28 5.29 -3.84 6.48
CA TYR A 28 5.99 -4.80 7.35
C TYR A 28 5.63 -6.26 7.02
N TYR A 29 4.37 -6.52 6.70
CA TYR A 29 3.96 -7.86 6.28
C TYR A 29 4.59 -8.25 4.94
N LEU A 30 4.64 -7.34 3.98
CA LEU A 30 5.27 -7.57 2.67
C LEU A 30 6.78 -7.76 2.77
N ASP A 31 7.47 -7.01 3.63
CA ASP A 31 8.91 -7.16 3.87
C ASP A 31 9.28 -8.54 4.44
N THR A 32 8.31 -9.23 5.06
CA THR A 32 8.49 -10.58 5.63
C THR A 32 7.76 -11.67 4.85
N ILE A 33 7.37 -11.39 3.60
CA ILE A 33 6.46 -12.24 2.81
C ILE A 33 7.04 -13.61 2.46
N GLU A 34 8.37 -13.73 2.32
CA GLU A 34 9.07 -14.98 2.04
C GLU A 34 8.67 -16.10 3.00
N ASN A 35 8.54 -15.76 4.29
CA ASN A 35 8.23 -16.67 5.38
C ASN A 35 6.72 -16.96 5.54
N LYS A 36 5.86 -16.38 4.70
CA LYS A 36 4.40 -16.52 4.79
C LYS A 36 3.87 -17.61 3.85
N SER A 37 2.85 -18.32 4.29
CA SER A 37 2.13 -19.28 3.44
C SER A 37 1.21 -18.54 2.46
N LYS A 38 0.93 -19.13 1.30
CA LYS A 38 -0.01 -18.57 0.30
C LYS A 38 -1.37 -18.22 0.92
N THR A 39 -1.94 -19.13 1.70
CA THR A 39 -3.22 -18.91 2.40
C THR A 39 -3.11 -17.77 3.40
N GLY A 40 -2.03 -17.71 4.17
CA GLY A 40 -1.81 -16.64 5.15
C GLY A 40 -1.69 -15.27 4.47
N ILE A 41 -1.04 -15.19 3.30
CA ILE A 41 -0.97 -13.96 2.51
C ILE A 41 -2.37 -13.55 2.07
N LEU A 42 -3.17 -14.47 1.49
CA LEU A 42 -4.53 -14.14 1.06
C LEU A 42 -5.43 -13.71 2.22
N GLU A 43 -5.37 -14.38 3.37
CA GLU A 43 -6.14 -14.01 4.56
C GLU A 43 -5.75 -12.63 5.09
N PHE A 44 -4.45 -12.31 5.10
CA PHE A 44 -3.96 -11.00 5.48
C PHE A 44 -4.40 -9.92 4.49
N MET A 45 -4.17 -10.15 3.19
CA MET A 45 -4.51 -9.21 2.11
C MET A 45 -6.01 -8.89 2.07
N ASN A 46 -6.86 -9.91 2.21
CA ASN A 46 -8.32 -9.73 2.26
C ASN A 46 -8.82 -8.91 3.46
N ARG A 47 -7.99 -8.73 4.49
CA ARG A 47 -8.32 -7.92 5.68
C ARG A 47 -7.67 -6.55 5.64
N ILE A 48 -6.38 -6.48 5.31
CA ILE A 48 -5.61 -5.23 5.36
C ILE A 48 -5.95 -4.32 4.19
N LEU A 49 -6.17 -4.84 2.97
CA LEU A 49 -6.39 -4.01 1.79
C LEU A 49 -7.70 -3.21 1.87
N PRO A 50 -8.85 -3.79 2.27
CA PRO A 50 -10.08 -3.01 2.47
C PRO A 50 -9.94 -1.97 3.59
N LEU A 51 -9.20 -2.30 4.67
CA LEU A 51 -8.95 -1.37 5.76
C LEU A 51 -8.05 -0.21 5.34
N LEU A 52 -6.99 -0.50 4.57
CA LEU A 52 -6.09 0.50 4.00
C LEU A 52 -6.86 1.45 3.08
N TYR A 53 -7.70 0.91 2.21
CA TYR A 53 -8.59 1.69 1.34
C TYR A 53 -9.55 2.57 2.16
N LEU A 54 -10.21 2.01 3.17
CA LEU A 54 -11.12 2.76 4.03
C LEU A 54 -10.41 3.88 4.81
N LYS A 55 -9.22 3.64 5.35
CA LYS A 55 -8.46 4.69 6.04
C LYS A 55 -7.99 5.77 5.08
N GLY A 56 -7.57 5.36 3.88
CA GLY A 56 -7.16 6.28 2.81
C GLY A 56 -8.28 7.18 2.33
N SER A 57 -9.54 6.70 2.30
CA SER A 57 -10.68 7.52 1.88
C SER A 57 -11.19 8.49 2.94
N LEU A 58 -10.68 8.42 4.18
CA LEU A 58 -11.08 9.27 5.30
C LEU A 58 -10.09 10.40 5.60
N ILE A 59 -8.97 10.48 4.87
CA ILE A 59 -8.04 11.61 5.02
C ILE A 59 -8.66 12.88 4.42
N PRO A 60 -8.41 14.05 5.03
CA PRO A 60 -8.84 15.32 4.45
C PRO A 60 -8.08 15.61 3.15
N ASP A 61 -8.63 16.49 2.32
CA ASP A 61 -7.89 17.06 1.21
C ASP A 61 -6.69 17.84 1.76
N MET A 62 -5.51 17.59 1.18
CA MET A 62 -4.25 18.20 1.60
C MET A 62 -3.46 18.66 0.38
N GLU A 63 -2.92 19.87 0.45
CA GLU A 63 -1.98 20.37 -0.53
C GLU A 63 -0.56 20.03 -0.08
N VAL A 64 0.23 19.46 -0.98
CA VAL A 64 1.64 19.17 -0.69
C VAL A 64 2.43 20.48 -0.77
N GLU A 65 2.88 20.98 0.38
CA GLU A 65 3.61 22.26 0.46
C GLU A 65 4.94 22.23 -0.33
N ASN A 66 5.64 21.09 -0.31
CA ASN A 66 6.88 20.90 -1.05
C ASN A 66 6.98 19.48 -1.65
N PRO A 67 6.53 19.29 -2.90
CA PRO A 67 6.57 17.98 -3.57
C PRO A 67 7.97 17.38 -3.69
N ASP A 68 9.00 18.22 -3.81
CA ASP A 68 10.40 17.81 -3.97
C ASP A 68 11.05 17.37 -2.65
N ALA A 69 10.40 17.61 -1.51
CA ALA A 69 10.87 17.15 -0.20
C ALA A 69 10.60 15.65 0.06
N ASN A 70 9.74 15.01 -0.76
CA ASN A 70 9.38 13.62 -0.57
C ASN A 70 10.47 12.69 -1.12
N GLU A 71 11.21 12.05 -0.21
CA GLU A 71 12.21 11.05 -0.57
C GLU A 71 11.55 9.78 -1.15
N ARG A 72 12.19 9.19 -2.16
CA ARG A 72 11.83 7.86 -2.69
C ARG A 72 12.63 6.79 -1.98
N PHE A 73 11.94 5.97 -1.19
CA PHE A 73 12.58 4.94 -0.37
C PHE A 73 12.71 3.56 -1.06
N VAL A 74 11.77 3.22 -1.94
CA VAL A 74 11.73 1.90 -2.59
C VAL A 74 12.74 1.85 -3.73
N THR A 75 13.75 0.97 -3.62
CA THR A 75 14.70 0.68 -4.69
C THR A 75 14.14 -0.36 -5.66
N GLN A 76 14.73 -0.46 -6.85
CA GLN A 76 14.37 -1.51 -7.82
C GLN A 76 14.58 -2.91 -7.22
N GLU A 77 15.67 -3.11 -6.48
CA GLU A 77 16.00 -4.41 -5.86
C GLU A 77 14.93 -4.84 -4.85
N GLN A 78 14.53 -3.93 -3.95
CA GLN A 78 13.45 -4.19 -2.98
C GLN A 78 12.12 -4.50 -3.66
N TRP A 79 11.79 -3.76 -4.72
CA TRP A 79 10.58 -4.04 -5.50
C TRP A 79 10.63 -5.43 -6.16
N GLU A 80 11.77 -5.79 -6.76
CA GLU A 80 11.95 -7.07 -7.44
C GLU A 80 11.88 -8.26 -6.48
N GLU A 81 12.42 -8.14 -5.26
CA GLU A 81 12.34 -9.16 -4.23
C GLU A 81 10.89 -9.49 -3.90
N VAL A 82 10.09 -8.49 -3.54
CA VAL A 82 8.67 -8.67 -3.20
C VAL A 82 7.89 -9.23 -4.40
N PHE A 83 8.14 -8.69 -5.60
CA PHE A 83 7.46 -9.12 -6.82
C PHE A 83 7.74 -10.59 -7.16
N LYS A 84 9.01 -11.01 -7.13
CA LYS A 84 9.39 -12.40 -7.44
C LYS A 84 8.76 -13.37 -6.45
N VAL A 85 8.80 -13.06 -5.16
CA VAL A 85 8.24 -13.93 -4.11
C VAL A 85 6.73 -14.08 -4.26
N LEU A 86 6.00 -12.99 -4.54
CA LEU A 86 4.57 -13.05 -4.83
C LEU A 86 4.28 -13.92 -6.06
N ARG A 87 5.00 -13.67 -7.15
CA ARG A 87 4.81 -14.39 -8.41
C ARG A 87 5.10 -15.89 -8.28
N GLU A 88 6.13 -16.26 -7.51
CA GLU A 88 6.46 -17.66 -7.22
C GLU A 88 5.39 -18.34 -6.35
N LYS A 89 4.87 -17.64 -5.32
CA LYS A 89 3.85 -18.20 -4.43
C LYS A 89 2.50 -18.39 -5.12
N PHE A 90 2.10 -17.46 -5.99
CA PHE A 90 0.78 -17.47 -6.62
C PHE A 90 0.76 -18.14 -8.00
N GLY A 91 1.84 -18.03 -8.77
CA GLY A 91 1.96 -18.66 -10.10
C GLY A 91 0.74 -18.40 -10.97
N LYS A 92 0.10 -19.48 -11.45
CA LYS A 92 -1.12 -19.41 -12.29
C LYS A 92 -2.33 -18.76 -11.61
N GLN A 93 -2.32 -18.62 -10.28
CA GLN A 93 -3.40 -17.96 -9.54
C GLN A 93 -3.26 -16.42 -9.53
N ASP A 94 -2.14 -15.91 -10.03
CA ASP A 94 -1.88 -14.47 -10.25
C ASP A 94 -2.19 -14.06 -11.71
N GLU A 95 -2.85 -14.93 -12.46
CA GLU A 95 -3.31 -14.66 -13.83
C GLU A 95 -4.79 -14.28 -13.80
N PHE A 96 -5.09 -13.03 -14.18
CA PHE A 96 -6.44 -12.49 -14.21
C PHE A 96 -6.87 -12.23 -15.66
N TRP A 97 -8.04 -12.75 -16.02
CA TRP A 97 -8.67 -12.45 -17.31
C TRP A 97 -9.39 -11.11 -17.22
N ILE A 98 -9.06 -10.19 -18.10
CA ILE A 98 -9.80 -8.95 -18.26
C ILE A 98 -10.65 -9.03 -19.54
N ILE A 99 -11.89 -8.59 -19.44
CA ILE A 99 -12.71 -8.27 -20.62
C ILE A 99 -12.52 -6.78 -20.82
N ASP A 100 -11.93 -6.38 -21.95
CA ASP A 100 -11.87 -4.97 -22.31
C ASP A 100 -13.24 -4.54 -22.84
N PRO A 101 -13.97 -3.65 -22.14
CA PRO A 101 -15.30 -3.23 -22.55
C PRO A 101 -15.35 -2.57 -23.92
N LEU A 102 -14.22 -2.04 -24.39
CA LEU A 102 -14.11 -1.36 -25.68
C LEU A 102 -14.16 -2.32 -26.87
N TYR A 103 -13.93 -3.62 -26.67
CA TYR A 103 -13.91 -4.64 -27.73
C TYR A 103 -15.06 -5.67 -27.62
N ILE A 104 -16.06 -5.42 -26.77
CA ILE A 104 -17.19 -6.35 -26.55
C ILE A 104 -18.05 -6.54 -27.80
N ASN A 105 -18.09 -5.55 -28.70
CA ASN A 105 -18.97 -5.56 -29.87
C ASN A 105 -18.27 -5.96 -31.19
N ASP A 106 -16.98 -6.29 -31.16
CA ASP A 106 -16.19 -6.61 -32.36
C ASP A 106 -16.12 -8.12 -32.66
N THR A 107 -17.06 -8.91 -32.12
CA THR A 107 -17.17 -10.37 -32.34
C THR A 107 -18.50 -10.73 -32.96
#